data_AF-U5GHN2-F1
#
_entry.id   AF-U5GHN2-F1
#
_cell.length_a   1.000
_cell.length_b   1.000
_cell.length_c   1.000
_cell.angle_alpha   90.00
_cell.angle_beta   90.00
_cell.angle_gamma   90.00
#
_symmetry.space_group_name_H-M   'P 1'
#
loop_
_entity.id
_entity.type
_entity.pdbx_description
1 polymer ?
#
loop_
_entity_poly.entity_id
_entity_poly.type
_entity_poly.pdbx_seq_one_letter_code
_entity_poly.pdbx_strand_id
1 'polypeptide(L)'
;MQVKIEFDGVFNMQVDDLATVRDLKNQIRQTLGLMQPRLLYNGFILEDNIILYSYQIPNNTFIIVQDMFSIVCWVSDTKDEVTLTAPYNLLVHRHNTFGDLKWLLHTGYDIDMSNRKFYLKVGSSNSNTPPFEPPDGFPLHCLKVEAGCAINVVEI
;
A
#
# COMPACT_ATOMS: atom_id res chain seq x y z
N MET A 1 27.30 5.95 7.21
CA MET A 1 27.14 5.38 5.85
C MET A 1 26.29 6.28 4.95
N GLN A 2 26.50 6.21 3.64
CA GLN A 2 25.69 6.94 2.65
C GLN A 2 24.75 5.97 1.93
N VAL A 3 23.46 6.28 1.88
CA VAL A 3 22.45 5.51 1.14
C VAL A 3 21.74 6.38 0.11
N LYS A 4 21.28 5.76 -0.98
CA LYS A 4 20.42 6.39 -1.98
C LYS A 4 19.01 5.88 -1.79
N ILE A 5 18.08 6.80 -1.64
CA ILE A 5 16.67 6.52 -1.41
C ILE A 5 15.92 6.77 -2.71
N GLU A 6 15.23 5.75 -3.22
CA GLU A 6 14.43 5.84 -4.44
C GLU A 6 12.94 6.03 -4.09
N PHE A 7 12.41 7.22 -4.38
CA PHE A 7 11.02 7.64 -4.14
C PHE A 7 10.64 8.77 -5.09
N ASP A 8 9.91 8.49 -6.19
CA ASP A 8 9.60 9.50 -7.24
C ASP A 8 10.85 10.26 -7.77
N GLY A 9 12.04 9.69 -7.56
CA GLY A 9 13.34 10.34 -7.71
C GLY A 9 14.39 9.68 -6.81
N VAL A 10 15.64 10.14 -6.89
CA VAL A 10 16.75 9.60 -6.08
C VAL A 10 17.28 10.67 -5.13
N PHE A 11 17.30 10.35 -3.83
CA PHE A 11 17.78 11.23 -2.77
C PHE A 11 18.99 10.62 -2.09
N ASN A 12 20.02 11.41 -1.84
CA ASN A 12 21.17 10.96 -1.05
C ASN A 12 20.91 11.25 0.43
N MET A 13 21.01 10.23 1.28
CA MET A 13 20.91 10.38 2.73
C MET A 13 22.19 9.89 3.41
N GLN A 14 22.65 10.69 4.38
CA GLN A 14 23.71 10.30 5.30
C GLN A 14 23.07 9.82 6.59
N VAL A 15 23.47 8.65 7.04
CA VAL A 15 23.00 8.00 8.28
C VAL A 15 24.19 7.44 9.05
N ASP A 16 24.05 7.34 10.37
CA ASP A 16 25.05 6.68 11.21
C ASP A 16 25.16 5.18 10.86
N ASP A 17 26.34 4.58 11.02
CA ASP A 17 26.56 3.15 10.73
C ASP A 17 25.78 2.23 11.69
N LEU A 18 25.47 2.73 12.89
CA LEU A 18 24.66 2.06 13.90
C LEU A 18 23.19 2.50 13.87
N ALA A 19 22.80 3.34 12.90
CA ALA A 19 21.41 3.75 12.75
C ALA A 19 20.51 2.55 12.46
N THR A 20 19.36 2.54 13.11
CA THR A 20 18.30 1.58 12.81
C THR A 20 17.54 1.97 11.55
N VAL A 21 16.85 1.01 10.94
CA VAL A 21 15.90 1.28 9.86
C VAL A 21 14.85 2.31 10.29
N ARG A 22 14.42 2.29 11.56
CA ARG A 22 13.51 3.29 12.12
C ARG A 22 14.11 4.71 12.08
N ASP A 23 15.39 4.87 12.36
CA ASP A 23 16.06 6.18 12.30
C ASP A 23 16.08 6.73 10.88
N LEU A 24 16.41 5.87 9.90
CA LEU A 24 16.34 6.23 8.48
C LEU A 24 14.90 6.55 8.05
N LYS A 25 13.90 5.77 8.47
CA LYS A 25 12.48 6.09 8.22
C LYS A 25 12.11 7.44 8.80
N ASN A 26 12.54 7.78 10.01
CA ASN A 26 12.27 9.08 10.62
C ASN A 26 12.90 10.23 9.82
N GLN A 27 14.14 10.07 9.35
CA GLN A 27 14.79 11.05 8.48
C GLN A 27 14.05 11.20 7.14
N ILE A 28 13.59 10.09 6.55
CA ILE A 28 12.76 10.10 5.34
C ILE A 28 11.45 10.86 5.57
N ARG A 29 10.75 10.61 6.68
CA ARG A 29 9.51 11.34 7.03
C ARG A 29 9.76 12.85 7.12
N GLN A 30 10.83 13.26 7.78
CA GLN A 30 11.19 14.67 7.94
C GLN A 30 11.59 15.33 6.62
N THR A 31 12.26 14.60 5.73
CA THR A 31 12.80 15.14 4.48
C THR A 31 11.77 15.14 3.35
N LEU A 32 10.99 14.07 3.22
CA LEU A 32 10.07 13.85 2.10
C LEU A 32 8.59 14.01 2.49
N GLY A 33 8.29 14.25 3.77
CA GLY A 33 6.92 14.44 4.24
C GLY A 33 6.06 13.18 4.25
N LEU A 34 6.68 11.98 4.15
CA LEU A 34 5.95 10.72 4.11
C LEU A 34 5.37 10.36 5.47
N MET A 35 4.23 9.69 5.48
CA MET A 35 3.54 9.33 6.73
C MET A 35 4.01 7.96 7.22
N GLN A 36 3.97 6.95 6.35
CA GLN A 36 4.31 5.56 6.71
C GLN A 36 5.28 4.95 5.70
N PRO A 37 6.55 5.40 5.64
CA PRO A 37 7.51 4.85 4.71
C PRO A 37 7.82 3.38 5.04
N ARG A 38 7.61 2.51 4.05
CA ARG A 38 8.13 1.14 4.01
C ARG A 38 9.40 1.16 3.14
N LEU A 39 10.49 0.61 3.68
CA LEU A 39 11.76 0.54 2.98
C LEU A 39 11.98 -0.88 2.46
N LEU A 40 12.44 -1.00 1.22
CA LEU A 40 12.77 -2.27 0.59
C LEU A 40 14.21 -2.25 0.08
N TYR A 41 14.92 -3.34 0.32
CA TYR A 41 16.26 -3.58 -0.20
C TYR A 41 16.35 -4.99 -0.77
N ASN A 42 16.80 -5.12 -2.02
CA ASN A 42 16.82 -6.40 -2.76
C ASN A 42 15.50 -7.18 -2.71
N GLY A 43 14.36 -6.46 -2.71
CA GLY A 43 13.02 -7.05 -2.62
C GLY A 43 12.56 -7.39 -1.20
N PHE A 44 13.41 -7.26 -0.18
CA PHE A 44 13.07 -7.55 1.21
C PHE A 44 12.65 -6.28 1.96
N ILE A 45 11.62 -6.39 2.78
CA ILE A 45 11.17 -5.30 3.65
C ILE A 45 12.17 -5.16 4.81
N LEU A 46 12.63 -3.93 5.04
CA LEU A 46 13.51 -3.61 6.15
C LEU A 46 12.71 -3.37 7.44
N GLU A 47 13.09 -4.09 8.49
CA GLU A 47 12.48 -4.03 9.83
C GLU A 47 13.07 -2.93 10.70
N ASP A 48 12.19 -2.21 11.41
CA ASP A 48 12.49 -0.99 12.16
C ASP A 48 13.62 -1.11 13.18
N ASN A 49 13.70 -2.23 13.88
CA ASN A 49 14.62 -2.42 15.01
C ASN A 49 15.99 -2.99 14.59
N ILE A 50 16.19 -3.26 13.29
CA ILE A 50 17.45 -3.78 12.76
C ILE A 50 18.32 -2.61 12.30
N ILE A 51 19.61 -2.67 12.63
CA ILE A 51 20.59 -1.68 12.16
C ILE A 51 20.82 -1.83 10.66
N LEU A 52 20.99 -0.71 9.94
CA LEU A 52 21.18 -0.72 8.48
C LEU A 52 22.39 -1.56 8.06
N TYR A 53 23.47 -1.49 8.85
CA TYR A 53 24.69 -2.25 8.61
C TYR A 53 24.47 -3.78 8.67
N SER A 54 23.51 -4.27 9.46
CA SER A 54 23.21 -5.71 9.56
C SER A 54 22.62 -6.29 8.28
N TYR A 55 21.98 -5.45 7.45
CA TYR A 55 21.54 -5.85 6.11
C TYR A 55 22.69 -5.88 5.09
N GLN A 56 23.93 -5.58 5.53
CA GLN A 56 25.13 -5.51 4.70
C GLN A 56 24.96 -4.56 3.51
N ILE A 57 24.16 -3.50 3.67
CA ILE A 57 23.88 -2.52 2.62
C ILE A 57 25.16 -1.75 2.32
N PRO A 58 25.74 -1.87 1.11
CA PRO A 58 26.95 -1.13 0.76
C PRO A 58 26.67 0.37 0.66
N ASN A 59 27.71 1.19 0.83
CA ASN A 59 27.61 2.62 0.57
C ASN A 59 27.11 2.90 -0.86
N ASN A 60 26.31 3.95 -1.01
CA ASN A 60 25.71 4.43 -2.26
C ASN A 60 24.71 3.47 -2.93
N THR A 61 24.21 2.48 -2.18
CA THR A 61 23.19 1.54 -2.66
C THR A 61 21.80 2.15 -2.62
N PHE A 62 20.92 1.66 -3.51
CA PHE A 62 19.52 2.06 -3.59
C PHE A 62 18.65 1.28 -2.60
N ILE A 63 17.85 2.02 -1.83
CA ILE A 63 16.75 1.52 -1.00
C ILE A 63 15.47 2.11 -1.60
N ILE A 64 14.54 1.23 -1.97
CA ILE A 64 13.24 1.64 -2.51
C ILE A 64 12.35 2.06 -1.34
N VAL A 65 11.63 3.16 -1.50
CA VAL A 65 10.64 3.63 -0.52
C VAL A 65 9.25 3.54 -1.10
N GLN A 66 8.34 3.04 -0.28
CA GLN A 66 6.91 3.05 -0.53
C GLN A 66 6.26 3.86 0.57
N ASP A 67 5.53 4.92 0.22
CA ASP A 67 4.66 5.59 1.20
C ASP A 67 3.38 4.77 1.33
N MET A 68 3.20 4.20 2.51
CA MET A 68 2.05 3.36 2.82
C MET A 68 0.90 4.21 3.34
N PHE A 69 -0.32 3.84 2.98
CA PHE A 69 -1.54 4.47 3.48
C PHE A 69 -2.64 3.42 3.66
N SER A 70 -3.58 3.73 4.54
CA SER A 70 -4.73 2.86 4.80
C SER A 70 -5.89 3.17 3.87
N ILE A 71 -6.52 2.14 3.34
CA ILE A 71 -7.82 2.19 2.66
C ILE A 71 -8.80 1.26 3.37
N VAL A 72 -10.10 1.45 3.13
CA VAL A 72 -11.16 0.60 3.67
C VAL A 72 -11.85 -0.14 2.53
N CYS A 73 -11.88 -1.47 2.60
CA CYS A 73 -12.71 -2.30 1.75
C CYS A 73 -13.99 -2.67 2.49
N TRP A 74 -15.15 -2.24 1.97
CA TRP A 74 -16.47 -2.62 2.47
C TRP A 74 -16.92 -3.87 1.72
N VAL A 75 -16.89 -5.02 2.37
CA VAL A 75 -17.26 -6.29 1.76
C VAL A 75 -18.71 -6.59 2.14
N SER A 76 -19.53 -6.81 1.12
CA SER A 76 -20.95 -7.14 1.25
C SER A 76 -21.18 -8.61 0.92
N ASP A 77 -21.84 -9.32 1.82
CA ASP A 77 -22.30 -10.69 1.64
C ASP A 77 -23.82 -10.73 1.70
N THR A 78 -24.46 -11.41 0.74
CA THR A 78 -25.91 -11.53 0.69
C THR A 78 -26.33 -12.97 0.94
N LYS A 79 -27.10 -13.21 2.01
CA LYS A 79 -27.68 -14.52 2.34
C LYS A 79 -29.16 -14.35 2.65
N ASP A 80 -30.00 -15.17 2.01
CA ASP A 80 -31.45 -15.15 2.20
C ASP A 80 -32.06 -13.74 2.09
N GLU A 81 -31.67 -12.99 1.05
CA GLU A 81 -32.08 -11.60 0.78
C GLU A 81 -31.60 -10.55 1.81
N VAL A 82 -30.84 -10.96 2.83
CA VAL A 82 -30.22 -10.07 3.80
C VAL A 82 -28.78 -9.79 3.38
N THR A 83 -28.46 -8.51 3.18
CA THR A 83 -27.08 -8.07 2.89
C THR A 83 -26.41 -7.56 4.16
N LEU A 84 -25.28 -8.17 4.50
CA LEU A 84 -24.40 -7.72 5.57
C LEU A 84 -23.15 -7.09 4.96
N THR A 85 -22.75 -5.92 5.46
CA THR A 85 -21.56 -5.22 4.98
C THR A 85 -20.59 -5.00 6.14
N ALA A 86 -19.32 -5.38 5.96
CA ALA A 86 -18.27 -5.25 6.96
C ALA A 86 -17.03 -4.50 6.40
N PRO A 87 -16.38 -3.63 7.20
CA PRO A 87 -15.17 -2.91 6.78
C PRO A 87 -13.89 -3.70 7.07
N TYR A 88 -12.95 -3.66 6.12
CA TYR A 88 -11.62 -4.28 6.22
C TYR A 88 -10.55 -3.25 5.85
N ASN A 89 -9.61 -2.99 6.77
CA ASN A 89 -8.57 -1.98 6.59
C ASN A 89 -7.35 -2.57 5.90
N LEU A 90 -7.01 -2.09 4.71
CA LEU A 90 -5.81 -2.53 3.99
C LEU A 90 -4.73 -1.46 4.06
N LEU A 91 -3.50 -1.88 4.37
CA LEU A 91 -2.31 -1.01 4.31
C LEU A 91 -1.61 -1.22 2.95
N VAL A 92 -1.65 -0.19 2.10
CA VAL A 92 -1.27 -0.26 0.68
C VAL A 92 -0.34 0.89 0.30
N HIS A 93 0.31 0.80 -0.84
CA HIS A 93 1.03 1.90 -1.48
C HIS A 93 0.46 2.16 -2.87
N ARG A 94 0.79 3.32 -3.45
CA ARG A 94 0.24 3.79 -4.74
C ARG A 94 0.47 2.86 -5.95
N HIS A 95 1.44 1.96 -5.84
CA HIS A 95 1.80 0.97 -6.87
C HIS A 95 1.20 -0.41 -6.62
N ASN A 96 0.48 -0.62 -5.50
CA ASN A 96 -0.30 -1.84 -5.37
C ASN A 96 -1.33 -1.91 -6.51
N THR A 97 -1.66 -3.13 -6.89
CA THR A 97 -2.64 -3.43 -7.92
C THR A 97 -3.93 -3.96 -7.30
N PHE A 98 -5.01 -4.06 -8.07
CA PHE A 98 -6.24 -4.68 -7.56
C PHE A 98 -6.05 -6.17 -7.25
N GLY A 99 -5.16 -6.86 -7.97
CA GLY A 99 -4.73 -8.21 -7.63
C GLY A 99 -4.06 -8.27 -6.25
N ASP A 100 -3.21 -7.30 -5.93
CA ASP A 100 -2.63 -7.20 -4.58
C ASP A 100 -3.70 -6.99 -3.51
N LEU A 101 -4.73 -6.18 -3.80
CA LEU A 101 -5.85 -6.00 -2.87
C LEU A 101 -6.63 -7.30 -2.65
N LYS A 102 -6.89 -8.09 -3.71
CA LYS A 102 -7.52 -9.41 -3.56
C LYS A 102 -6.68 -10.31 -2.66
N TRP A 103 -5.37 -10.34 -2.91
CA TRP A 103 -4.43 -11.13 -2.12
C TRP A 103 -4.39 -10.67 -0.66
N LEU A 104 -4.41 -9.37 -0.38
CA LEU A 104 -4.44 -8.81 0.98
C LEU A 104 -5.73 -9.16 1.73
N LEU A 105 -6.88 -9.10 1.06
CA LEU A 105 -8.17 -9.51 1.65
C LEU A 105 -8.19 -11.01 1.96
N HIS A 106 -7.70 -11.83 1.04
CA HIS A 106 -7.62 -13.27 1.23
C HIS A 106 -6.67 -13.64 2.38
N THR A 107 -5.42 -13.16 2.33
CA THR A 107 -4.40 -13.56 3.31
C THR A 107 -4.54 -12.89 4.67
N GLY A 108 -5.07 -11.65 4.71
CA GLY A 108 -5.25 -10.89 5.95
C GLY A 108 -6.56 -11.18 6.68
N TYR A 109 -7.61 -11.58 5.94
CA TYR A 109 -8.98 -11.66 6.48
C TYR A 109 -9.75 -12.92 6.08
N ASP A 110 -9.13 -13.86 5.35
CA ASP A 110 -9.78 -15.08 4.85
C ASP A 110 -10.99 -14.81 3.95
N ILE A 111 -10.94 -13.73 3.17
CA ILE A 111 -12.01 -13.34 2.25
C ILE A 111 -11.73 -13.94 0.87
N ASP A 112 -12.59 -14.85 0.42
CA ASP A 112 -12.49 -15.45 -0.91
C ASP A 112 -12.89 -14.44 -2.01
N MET A 113 -11.95 -14.07 -2.87
CA MET A 113 -12.19 -13.11 -3.94
C MET A 113 -12.55 -13.77 -5.28
N SER A 114 -12.75 -15.09 -5.33
CA SER A 114 -13.02 -15.83 -6.58
C SER A 114 -14.35 -15.42 -7.23
N ASN A 115 -15.37 -15.14 -6.41
CA ASN A 115 -16.71 -14.71 -6.84
C ASN A 115 -17.04 -13.30 -6.35
N ARG A 116 -16.03 -12.45 -6.10
CA ARG A 116 -16.23 -11.07 -5.62
C ARG A 116 -15.50 -10.07 -6.50
N LYS A 117 -16.11 -8.90 -6.69
CA LYS A 117 -15.56 -7.82 -7.53
C LYS A 117 -15.41 -6.52 -6.76
N PHE A 118 -14.39 -5.75 -7.12
CA PHE A 118 -14.23 -4.38 -6.62
C PHE A 118 -15.12 -3.40 -7.39
N TYR A 119 -15.77 -2.52 -6.65
CA TYR A 119 -16.57 -1.43 -7.17
C TYR A 119 -16.17 -0.11 -6.55
N LEU A 120 -15.59 0.75 -7.39
CA LEU A 120 -15.21 2.11 -7.05
C LEU A 120 -16.33 3.07 -7.43
N LYS A 121 -16.68 3.98 -6.52
CA LYS A 121 -17.50 5.15 -6.86
C LYS A 121 -16.59 6.21 -7.46
N VAL A 122 -16.43 6.20 -8.78
CA VAL A 122 -15.63 7.21 -9.49
C VAL A 122 -16.51 8.45 -9.75
N GLY A 123 -16.28 9.53 -9.00
CA GLY A 123 -16.90 10.85 -9.22
C GLY A 123 -17.79 11.37 -8.08
N SER A 124 -17.82 12.70 -7.89
CA SER A 124 -18.73 13.40 -6.97
C SER A 124 -20.18 13.13 -7.36
N SER A 125 -20.89 12.34 -6.56
CA SER A 125 -22.35 12.20 -6.36
C SER A 125 -23.37 12.27 -7.52
N ASN A 126 -23.02 12.70 -8.74
CA ASN A 126 -23.93 13.03 -9.83
C ASN A 126 -23.51 12.42 -11.19
N SER A 127 -22.46 11.61 -11.26
CA SER A 127 -22.09 10.92 -12.50
C SER A 127 -22.71 9.52 -12.55
N ASN A 128 -23.65 9.30 -13.47
CA ASN A 128 -24.26 8.01 -13.84
C ASN A 128 -23.26 7.03 -14.50
N THR A 129 -21.98 7.10 -14.16
CA THR A 129 -20.97 6.21 -14.72
C THR A 129 -21.19 4.83 -14.09
N PRO A 130 -21.41 3.77 -14.89
CA PRO A 130 -21.60 2.44 -14.35
C PRO A 130 -20.35 2.05 -13.55
N PRO A 131 -20.54 1.35 -12.42
CA PRO A 131 -19.44 1.00 -11.55
C PRO A 131 -18.55 0.00 -12.32
N PHE A 132 -17.29 0.38 -12.53
CA PHE A 132 -16.31 -0.38 -13.29
C PHE A 132 -15.49 -1.25 -12.35
N GLU A 133 -15.31 -2.52 -12.71
CA GLU A 133 -14.34 -3.40 -12.05
C GLU A 133 -12.96 -3.16 -12.67
N PRO A 134 -11.98 -2.69 -11.87
CA PRO A 134 -10.60 -2.56 -12.34
C PRO A 134 -9.97 -3.94 -12.61
N PRO A 135 -9.19 -4.08 -13.69
CA PRO A 135 -8.39 -5.28 -13.91
C PRO A 135 -7.39 -5.51 -12.77
N ASP A 136 -7.08 -6.77 -12.47
CA ASP A 136 -6.18 -7.13 -11.37
C ASP A 136 -4.80 -6.45 -11.48
N GLY A 137 -4.26 -6.29 -12.69
CA GLY A 137 -2.96 -5.63 -12.90
C GLY A 137 -2.99 -4.09 -12.83
N PHE A 138 -4.16 -3.47 -12.58
CA PHE A 138 -4.29 -2.02 -12.62
C PHE A 138 -3.81 -1.39 -11.30
N PRO A 139 -2.84 -0.44 -11.32
CA PRO A 139 -2.35 0.19 -10.10
C PRO A 139 -3.36 1.14 -9.45
N LEU A 140 -3.33 1.24 -8.11
CA LEU A 140 -4.22 2.08 -7.32
C LEU A 140 -4.18 3.57 -7.72
N HIS A 141 -2.99 4.11 -7.95
CA HIS A 141 -2.84 5.54 -8.29
C HIS A 141 -3.50 5.92 -9.62
N CYS A 142 -3.65 4.98 -10.55
CA CYS A 142 -4.31 5.23 -11.83
C CYS A 142 -5.81 5.53 -11.65
N LEU A 143 -6.42 5.11 -10.54
CA LEU A 143 -7.82 5.39 -10.18
C LEU A 143 -7.96 6.39 -9.03
N LYS A 144 -6.86 7.06 -8.65
CA LYS A 144 -6.83 8.01 -7.52
C LYS A 144 -7.33 7.39 -6.20
N VAL A 145 -7.00 6.12 -5.97
CA VAL A 145 -7.20 5.49 -4.66
C VAL A 145 -6.09 5.99 -3.74
N GLU A 146 -6.47 6.79 -2.76
CA GLU A 146 -5.59 7.50 -1.83
C GLU A 146 -5.92 7.15 -0.37
N ALA A 147 -5.20 7.75 0.58
CA ALA A 147 -5.41 7.54 2.01
C ALA A 147 -6.88 7.80 2.41
N GLY A 148 -7.48 6.84 3.12
CA GLY A 148 -8.86 6.92 3.60
C GLY A 148 -9.93 6.59 2.54
N CYS A 149 -9.55 6.23 1.31
CA CYS A 149 -10.52 5.81 0.30
C CYS A 149 -11.31 4.56 0.75
N ALA A 150 -12.59 4.54 0.36
CA ALA A 150 -13.49 3.41 0.56
C ALA A 150 -13.74 2.70 -0.79
N ILE A 151 -13.55 1.39 -0.82
CA ILE A 151 -13.80 0.53 -1.99
C ILE A 151 -14.86 -0.49 -1.60
N ASN A 152 -15.89 -0.67 -2.43
CA ASN A 152 -16.88 -1.72 -2.17
C ASN A 152 -16.43 -3.03 -2.81
N VAL A 153 -16.71 -4.14 -2.16
CA VAL A 153 -16.50 -5.50 -2.64
C VAL A 153 -17.84 -6.21 -2.58
N VAL A 154 -18.27 -6.77 -3.70
CA VAL A 154 -19.62 -7.35 -3.84
C VAL A 154 -19.52 -8.71 -4.52
N GLU A 155 -20.33 -9.67 -4.08
CA GLU A 155 -20.51 -10.97 -4.74
C GLU A 155 -21.16 -10.80 -6.13
N ILE A 156 -20.79 -11.68 -7.08
CA ILE A 156 -21.34 -11.74 -8.44
C ILE A 156 -22.19 -12.98 -8.68
#